data_AF-A0A160PI17-F1
#
_entry.id   AF-A0A160PI17-F1
#
_cell.length_a   1.000
_cell.length_b   1.000
_cell.length_c   1.000
_cell.angle_alpha   90.00
_cell.angle_beta   90.00
_cell.angle_gamma   90.00
#
_symmetry.space_group_name_H-M   'P 1'
#
loop_
_entity.id
_entity.type
_entity.pdbx_description
1 polymer ?
#
loop_
_entity_poly.entity_id
_entity_poly.type
_entity_poly.pdbx_seq_one_letter_code
_entity_poly.pdbx_strand_id
1 'polypeptide(L)'
;MAAPKGRREGCGRPHGRTVIHLGDGRWWDEEAASWRNGAGQIVCLAVDVDDVLGAARTTRVVLATAHRNHDTADNAPTNLAAFCQRCHMVHDRPEHRRRRWLTLFRRRALGDLFRGPYS
;
A
#
# COMPACT_ATOMS: atom_id res chain seq x y z
N MET A 1 7.52 20.38 -1.25
CA MET A 1 8.05 19.92 -2.54
C MET A 1 7.00 19.04 -3.19
N ALA A 2 6.38 19.48 -4.28
CA ALA A 2 5.39 18.69 -5.02
C ALA A 2 6.09 17.55 -5.75
N ALA A 3 5.55 16.33 -5.68
CA ALA A 3 6.10 15.23 -6.48
C ALA A 3 5.98 15.54 -7.98
N PRO A 4 6.93 15.07 -8.81
CA PRO A 4 6.80 15.15 -10.26
C PRO A 4 5.47 14.54 -10.70
N LYS A 5 4.79 15.17 -11.67
CA LYS A 5 3.51 14.68 -12.23
C LYS A 5 3.65 13.19 -12.56
N GLY A 6 2.76 12.37 -12.00
CA GLY A 6 2.78 10.92 -12.22
C GLY A 6 3.64 10.12 -11.22
N ARG A 7 4.13 10.69 -10.12
CA ARG A 7 4.77 9.93 -9.03
C ARG A 7 3.96 10.01 -7.74
N ARG A 8 3.99 8.95 -6.94
CA ARG A 8 3.40 8.99 -5.58
C ARG A 8 4.32 9.76 -4.63
N GLU A 9 3.80 10.80 -3.99
CA GLU A 9 4.55 11.67 -3.06
C GLU A 9 5.28 10.89 -1.95
N GLY A 10 4.64 9.88 -1.36
CA GLY A 10 5.22 9.20 -0.21
C GLY A 10 6.23 8.09 -0.51
N CYS A 11 6.27 7.47 -1.71
CA CYS A 11 7.26 6.42 -2.01
C CYS A 11 8.02 6.63 -3.30
N GLY A 12 7.68 7.65 -4.08
CA GLY A 12 8.37 8.02 -5.32
C GLY A 12 8.08 7.13 -6.52
N ARG A 13 7.34 6.02 -6.38
CA ARG A 13 7.07 5.09 -7.49
C ARG A 13 6.35 5.80 -8.65
N PRO A 14 6.85 5.67 -9.89
CA PRO A 14 6.25 6.30 -11.06
C PRO A 14 5.02 5.52 -11.55
N HIS A 15 3.89 6.23 -11.72
CA HIS A 15 2.73 5.76 -12.44
C HIS A 15 3.14 5.35 -13.85
N GLY A 16 2.52 4.31 -14.40
CA GLY A 16 2.78 4.00 -15.80
C GLY A 16 4.02 3.12 -16.03
N ARG A 17 4.81 2.82 -15.00
CA ARG A 17 6.07 2.07 -15.16
C ARG A 17 6.05 0.73 -14.43
N THR A 18 6.85 -0.20 -14.92
CA THR A 18 7.16 -1.45 -14.21
C THR A 18 8.39 -1.22 -13.37
N VAL A 19 8.33 -1.57 -12.09
CA VAL A 19 9.45 -1.43 -11.15
C VAL A 19 9.85 -2.78 -10.57
N ILE A 20 11.14 -2.96 -10.31
CA ILE A 20 11.68 -4.10 -9.56
C ILE A 20 11.54 -3.78 -8.07
N HIS A 21 11.10 -4.75 -7.26
CA HIS A 21 10.97 -4.61 -5.82
C HIS A 21 11.30 -5.91 -5.08
N LEU A 22 11.64 -5.79 -3.80
CA LEU A 22 12.02 -6.94 -2.94
C LEU A 22 10.85 -7.49 -2.11
N GLY A 23 9.64 -6.91 -2.24
CA GLY A 23 8.43 -7.37 -1.56
C GLY A 23 8.21 -6.78 -0.17
N ASP A 24 9.27 -6.44 0.55
CA ASP A 24 9.23 -5.68 1.81
C ASP A 24 8.85 -4.19 1.63
N GLY A 25 9.00 -3.68 0.41
CA GLY A 25 8.73 -2.30 0.04
C GLY A 25 9.90 -1.58 -0.61
N ARG A 26 11.11 -2.14 -0.50
CA ARG A 26 12.25 -1.65 -1.25
C ARG A 26 12.04 -1.86 -2.74
N TRP A 27 12.43 -0.87 -3.54
CA TRP A 27 12.27 -0.89 -4.99
C TRP A 27 13.41 -0.16 -5.69
N TRP A 28 13.74 -0.59 -6.90
CA TRP A 28 14.81 -0.01 -7.71
C TRP A 28 14.31 1.24 -8.44
N ASP A 29 14.95 2.38 -8.17
CA ASP A 29 14.73 3.63 -8.91
C ASP A 29 15.77 3.74 -10.02
N GLU A 30 15.32 3.51 -11.25
CA GLU A 30 16.16 3.51 -12.45
C GLU A 30 16.79 4.89 -12.72
N GLU A 31 16.06 5.98 -12.45
CA GLU A 31 16.56 7.34 -12.66
C GLU A 31 17.66 7.72 -11.67
N ALA A 32 17.56 7.23 -10.43
CA ALA A 32 18.56 7.47 -9.40
C ALA A 32 19.66 6.38 -9.36
N ALA A 33 19.54 5.36 -10.21
CA ALA A 33 20.36 4.14 -10.17
C ALA A 33 20.55 3.60 -8.74
N SER A 34 19.47 3.59 -7.94
CA SER A 34 19.54 3.34 -6.50
C SER A 34 18.31 2.61 -5.97
N TRP A 35 18.47 1.88 -4.88
CA TRP A 35 17.35 1.31 -4.14
C TRP A 35 16.68 2.38 -3.28
N ARG A 36 15.35 2.35 -3.21
CA ARG A 36 14.55 3.18 -2.30
C ARG A 36 13.72 2.32 -1.38
N ASN A 37 13.53 2.78 -0.14
CA ASN A 37 12.62 2.14 0.81
C ASN A 37 11.14 2.49 0.53
N GLY A 38 10.23 1.95 1.36
CA GLY A 38 8.79 2.18 1.23
C GLY A 38 8.34 3.64 1.46
N ALA A 39 9.20 4.47 2.06
CA ALA A 39 9.01 5.91 2.26
C ALA A 39 9.72 6.76 1.18
N GLY A 40 10.31 6.11 0.17
CA GLY A 40 10.99 6.78 -0.94
C GLY A 40 12.41 7.28 -0.63
N GLN A 41 12.97 6.96 0.53
CA GLN A 41 14.35 7.33 0.87
C GLN A 41 15.33 6.36 0.17
N ILE A 42 16.45 6.88 -0.32
CA ILE A 42 17.52 6.06 -0.91
C ILE A 42 18.14 5.20 0.20
N VAL A 43 18.38 3.92 -0.10
CA VAL A 43 18.98 2.95 0.81
C VAL A 43 20.02 2.12 0.09
N CYS A 44 21.08 1.73 0.80
CA CYS A 44 22.01 0.71 0.34
C CYS A 44 21.47 -0.66 0.74
N LEU A 45 21.62 -1.65 -0.15
CA LEU A 45 21.40 -3.04 0.20
C LEU A 45 22.67 -3.62 0.81
N ALA A 46 22.52 -4.43 1.85
CA ALA A 46 23.65 -5.11 2.45
C ALA A 46 23.99 -6.36 1.63
N VAL A 47 25.24 -6.43 1.16
CA VAL A 47 25.78 -7.63 0.51
C VAL A 47 25.66 -8.81 1.49
N ASP A 48 25.31 -9.99 0.99
CA ASP A 48 25.07 -11.25 1.73
C ASP A 48 23.79 -11.35 2.59
N VAL A 49 23.19 -10.23 3.00
CA VAL A 49 21.91 -10.23 3.75
C VAL A 49 20.71 -10.16 2.80
N ASP A 50 20.83 -9.35 1.75
CA ASP A 50 19.77 -9.14 0.79
C ASP A 50 19.92 -10.09 -0.40
N ASP A 51 19.15 -11.19 -0.41
CA ASP A 51 19.01 -12.06 -1.59
C ASP A 51 18.15 -11.38 -2.66
N VAL A 52 18.75 -10.40 -3.35
CA VAL A 52 18.11 -9.63 -4.42
C VAL A 52 17.63 -10.57 -5.52
N LEU A 53 18.43 -11.59 -5.89
CA LEU A 53 18.11 -12.48 -6.99
C LEU A 53 16.90 -13.36 -6.67
N GLY A 54 16.81 -13.91 -5.46
CA GLY A 54 15.68 -14.73 -5.04
C GLY A 54 14.42 -13.90 -4.72
N ALA A 55 14.57 -12.68 -4.22
CA ALA A 55 13.45 -11.83 -3.77
C ALA A 55 12.92 -10.86 -4.83
N ALA A 56 13.70 -10.52 -5.86
CA ALA A 56 13.30 -9.54 -6.87
C ALA A 56 12.03 -9.97 -7.60
N ARG A 57 11.03 -9.09 -7.60
CA ARG A 57 9.78 -9.23 -8.35
C ARG A 57 9.50 -7.94 -9.09
N THR A 58 8.73 -8.02 -10.15
CA THR A 58 8.30 -6.84 -10.91
C THR A 58 6.83 -6.53 -10.62
N THR A 59 6.50 -5.25 -10.57
CA THR A 59 5.10 -4.80 -10.50
C THR A 59 4.90 -3.61 -11.42
N ARG A 60 3.84 -3.65 -12.22
CA ARG A 60 3.35 -2.50 -12.98
C ARG A 60 2.67 -1.53 -12.03
N VAL A 61 3.25 -0.34 -11.83
CA VAL A 61 2.75 0.66 -10.88
C VAL A 61 1.52 1.36 -11.48
N VAL A 62 0.42 1.28 -10.73
CA VAL A 62 -0.80 2.02 -10.98
C VAL A 62 -1.08 2.87 -9.75
N LEU A 63 -1.36 4.15 -9.99
CA LEU A 63 -1.77 5.08 -8.94
C LEU A 63 -3.29 5.18 -9.00
N ALA A 64 -3.92 5.07 -7.83
CA ALA A 64 -5.34 5.28 -7.64
C ALA A 64 -5.55 6.43 -6.65
N THR A 65 -6.59 7.22 -6.86
CA THR A 65 -7.02 8.24 -5.91
C THR A 65 -7.76 7.59 -4.75
N ALA A 66 -7.45 7.98 -3.53
CA ALA A 66 -8.15 7.54 -2.34
C ALA A 66 -8.29 8.67 -1.30
N HIS A 67 -9.28 8.52 -0.43
CA HIS A 67 -9.54 9.41 0.69
C HIS A 67 -8.58 9.09 1.84
N ARG A 68 -7.92 10.11 2.40
CA ARG A 68 -6.96 9.97 3.50
C ARG A 68 -7.65 9.52 4.79
N ASN A 69 -8.87 9.99 5.04
CA ASN A 69 -9.64 9.67 6.24
C ASN A 69 -10.57 8.44 6.09
N HIS A 70 -10.51 7.73 4.95
CA HIS A 70 -11.41 6.61 4.62
C HIS A 70 -12.90 6.97 4.48
N ASP A 71 -13.27 8.24 4.63
CA ASP A 71 -14.63 8.74 4.39
C ASP A 71 -14.80 9.14 2.93
N THR A 72 -15.69 8.42 2.23
CA THR A 72 -15.98 8.65 0.82
C THR A 72 -16.89 9.85 0.56
N ALA A 73 -17.49 10.44 1.60
CA ALA A 73 -18.30 11.64 1.48
C ALA A 73 -17.45 12.93 1.54
N ASP A 74 -16.27 12.87 2.16
CA ASP A 74 -15.35 14.00 2.28
C ASP A 74 -14.51 14.17 1.00
N ASN A 75 -15.06 14.92 0.05
CA ASN A 75 -14.45 15.20 -1.24
C ASN A 75 -13.52 16.43 -1.21
N ALA A 76 -13.09 16.90 -0.03
CA ALA A 76 -12.14 18.01 0.05
C ALA A 76 -10.84 17.67 -0.70
N PRO A 77 -10.28 18.58 -1.52
CA PRO A 77 -9.05 18.32 -2.27
C PRO A 77 -7.87 17.89 -1.39
N THR A 78 -7.84 18.35 -0.13
CA THR A 78 -6.83 17.98 0.88
C THR A 78 -6.99 16.55 1.39
N ASN A 79 -8.18 15.97 1.30
CA ASN A 79 -8.47 14.58 1.67
C ASN A 79 -8.17 13.59 0.54
N LEU A 80 -8.09 14.04 -0.71
CA LEU A 80 -7.74 13.17 -1.84
C LEU A 80 -6.22 13.02 -1.97
N ALA A 81 -5.76 11.78 -2.14
CA ALA A 81 -4.35 11.48 -2.39
C ALA A 81 -4.20 10.38 -3.44
N ALA A 82 -3.14 10.46 -4.25
CA ALA A 82 -2.76 9.38 -5.15
C ALA A 82 -1.89 8.35 -4.41
N PHE A 83 -2.32 7.10 -4.36
CA PHE A 83 -1.57 5.98 -3.79
C PHE A 83 -1.22 4.95 -4.86
N CYS A 84 -0.01 4.39 -4.80
CA CYS A 84 0.30 3.16 -5.55
C CYS A 84 -0.30 1.93 -4.86
N GLN A 85 -0.44 0.81 -5.58
CA GLN A 85 -1.12 -0.38 -5.06
C GLN A 85 -0.62 -0.81 -3.67
N ARG A 86 0.72 -0.88 -3.46
CA ARG A 86 1.30 -1.21 -2.14
C ARG A 86 0.90 -0.22 -1.06
N CYS A 87 1.04 1.07 -1.35
CA CYS A 87 0.84 2.10 -0.33
C CYS A 87 -0.63 2.29 0.00
N HIS A 88 -1.50 2.04 -0.97
CA HIS A 88 -2.94 1.96 -0.76
C HIS A 88 -3.28 0.82 0.21
N MET A 89 -2.76 -0.39 -0.03
CA MET A 89 -2.96 -1.54 0.88
C MET A 89 -2.43 -1.30 2.30
N VAL A 90 -1.31 -0.59 2.44
CA VAL A 90 -0.76 -0.22 3.76
C VAL A 90 -1.66 0.79 4.46
N HIS A 91 -2.12 1.83 3.75
CA HIS A 91 -3.03 2.85 4.25
C HIS A 91 -4.37 2.26 4.71
N ASP A 92 -4.93 1.34 3.94
CA ASP A 92 -6.24 0.73 4.21
C ASP A 92 -6.20 -0.41 5.23
N ARG A 93 -5.01 -0.91 5.59
CA ARG A 93 -4.87 -2.06 6.49
C ARG A 93 -5.64 -1.91 7.81
N PRO A 94 -5.60 -0.76 8.53
CA PRO A 94 -6.35 -0.59 9.77
C PRO A 94 -7.87 -0.64 9.53
N GLU A 95 -8.36 0.06 8.50
CA GLU A 95 -9.80 0.09 8.19
C GLU A 95 -10.31 -1.27 7.70
N HIS A 96 -9.52 -2.00 6.89
CA HIS A 96 -9.83 -3.37 6.50
C HIS A 96 -9.91 -4.31 7.72
N ARG A 97 -9.00 -4.17 8.70
CA ARG A 97 -9.06 -4.93 9.95
C ARG A 97 -10.32 -4.62 10.74
N ARG A 98 -10.66 -3.33 10.90
CA ARG A 98 -11.87 -2.88 11.59
C ARG A 98 -13.13 -3.43 10.93
N ARG A 99 -13.25 -3.31 9.60
CA ARG A 99 -14.38 -3.85 8.83
C ARG A 99 -14.49 -5.36 8.96
N ARG A 100 -13.37 -6.10 8.79
CA ARG A 100 -13.35 -7.55 8.94
C ARG A 100 -13.79 -7.98 10.34
N TRP A 101 -13.31 -7.31 11.38
CA TRP A 101 -13.72 -7.57 12.75
C TRP A 101 -15.23 -7.34 12.93
N LEU A 102 -15.75 -6.21 12.46
CA LEU A 102 -17.18 -5.88 12.58
C LEU A 102 -18.06 -6.92 11.87
N THR A 103 -17.67 -7.35 10.67
CA THR A 103 -18.38 -8.41 9.92
C THR A 103 -18.42 -9.72 10.71
N LEU A 104 -17.28 -10.15 11.26
CA LEU A 104 -17.19 -11.39 12.04
C LEU A 104 -17.96 -11.29 13.35
N PHE A 105 -17.87 -10.14 14.04
CA PHE A 105 -18.61 -9.87 15.26
C PHE A 105 -20.12 -9.96 15.04
N ARG A 106 -20.65 -9.28 14.02
CA ARG A 106 -22.07 -9.33 13.65
C ARG A 106 -22.53 -10.75 13.34
N ARG A 107 -21.72 -11.52 12.60
CA ARG A 107 -22.04 -12.92 12.27
C ARG A 107 -22.14 -13.80 13.51
N ARG A 108 -21.23 -13.63 14.48
CA ARG A 108 -21.26 -14.36 15.76
C ARG A 108 -22.46 -13.97 16.61
N ALA A 109 -22.70 -12.67 16.78
CA ALA A 109 -23.84 -12.17 17.56
C ALA A 109 -25.20 -12.68 17.03
N LEU A 110 -25.36 -12.79 15.70
CA LEU A 110 -26.54 -13.41 15.10
C LEU A 110 -26.64 -14.92 15.39
N GLY A 111 -25.51 -15.63 15.37
CA GLY A 111 -25.43 -17.03 15.77
C GLY A 111 -25.87 -17.24 17.23
N ASP A 112 -25.34 -16.41 18.14
CA ASP A 112 -25.63 -16.44 19.56
C ASP A 112 -27.12 -16.17 19.84
N LEU A 113 -27.72 -15.17 19.17
CA LEU A 113 -29.11 -14.78 19.38
C LEU A 113 -30.13 -15.79 18.84
N PHE A 114 -29.83 -16.43 17.70
CA PHE A 114 -30.80 -17.27 16.97
C PHE A 114 -30.44 -18.76 16.89
N ARG A 115 -29.44 -19.24 17.65
CA ARG A 115 -28.88 -20.61 17.52
C ARG A 115 -28.51 -20.93 16.07
N GLY A 116 -27.88 -19.96 15.39
CA GLY A 116 -27.46 -20.12 14.00
C GLY A 116 -26.36 -21.19 13.84
N PRO A 117 -25.93 -21.51 12.61
CA PRO A 117 -25.00 -22.61 12.32
C PRO A 117 -23.55 -22.41 12.83
N TYR A 118 -23.32 -21.41 13.68
CA TYR A 118 -22.02 -21.09 14.28
C TYR A 118 -22.04 -21.19 15.83
N SER A 119 -23.05 -21.85 16.40
CA SER A 119 -23.09 -22.23 17.82
C SER A 119 -22.02 -23.27 18.16
#